data_AF-R9LPN3-F1
#
_entry.id   AF-R9LPN3-F1
#
_cell.length_a   1.000
_cell.length_b   1.000
_cell.length_c   1.000
_cell.angle_alpha   90.00
_cell.angle_beta   90.00
_cell.angle_gamma   90.00
#
_symmetry.space_group_name_H-M   'P 1'
#
loop_
_entity.id
_entity.type
_entity.pdbx_description
1 polymer ?
#
loop_
_entity_poly.entity_id
_entity_poly.type
_entity_poly.pdbx_seq_one_letter_code
_entity_poly.pdbx_strand_id
1 'polypeptide(L)'
;MRKFKIMFDKDKEIEWLDEMCRKGWAVKRFKYGLYTFEPCAPGEYIFDTDLNDKGLYVSQSYRDLLEEMDIEFLCSSGFWFLVRRKAVLGPFELYTDYESKIAQYRRIRNMFKGGAVLELLLMYIELGIFALKHEPMALILGILLLVMFFVLFKAALTMDDRLAVLKAKSEGEDVNCIMAQRMQKVRKMLMVGVVISCLGLLKIFPSPFSDLLAGAGTGIELVALIIFGWRKRSRNMI
;
A
#
# COMPACT_ATOMS: atom_id res chain seq x y z
N MET A 1 -1.09 -23.42 14.00
CA MET A 1 -0.65 -22.19 14.72
C MET A 1 -1.47 -20.99 14.25
N ARG A 2 -1.75 -19.99 15.10
CA ARG A 2 -2.40 -18.73 14.68
C ARG A 2 -1.46 -17.55 14.93
N LYS A 3 -1.41 -16.59 13.99
CA LYS A 3 -0.64 -15.34 14.12
C LYS A 3 -1.46 -14.16 13.62
N PHE A 4 -1.40 -13.04 14.32
CA PHE A 4 -2.00 -11.78 13.88
C PHE A 4 -0.92 -10.84 13.36
N LYS A 5 -1.08 -10.35 12.13
CA LYS A 5 -0.17 -9.41 11.48
C LYS A 5 -0.94 -8.65 10.41
N ILE A 6 -0.88 -7.32 10.39
CA ILE A 6 -1.49 -6.53 9.33
C ILE A 6 -0.37 -6.09 8.37
N MET A 7 -0.52 -6.42 7.09
CA MET A 7 0.43 -6.07 6.05
C MET A 7 -0.32 -5.41 4.90
N PHE A 8 0.16 -4.23 4.50
CA PHE A 8 -0.36 -3.47 3.34
C PHE A 8 0.65 -3.48 2.19
N ASP A 9 1.51 -4.50 2.19
CA ASP A 9 2.63 -4.68 1.26
C ASP A 9 2.62 -6.15 0.85
N LYS A 10 2.20 -6.38 -0.40
CA LYS A 10 2.11 -7.72 -1.01
C LYS A 10 3.40 -8.51 -0.83
N ASP A 11 4.51 -7.95 -1.28
CA ASP A 11 5.77 -8.67 -1.35
C ASP A 11 6.25 -9.06 0.06
N LYS A 12 6.11 -8.16 1.03
CA LYS A 12 6.46 -8.47 2.43
C LYS A 12 5.54 -9.50 3.08
N GLU A 13 4.28 -9.54 2.67
CA GLU A 13 3.37 -10.60 3.08
C GLU A 13 3.85 -11.94 2.53
N ILE A 14 4.14 -12.02 1.23
CA ILE A 14 4.63 -13.24 0.58
C ILE A 14 5.97 -13.69 1.15
N GLU A 15 6.96 -12.80 1.28
CA GLU A 15 8.27 -13.09 1.89
C GLU A 15 8.12 -13.70 3.30
N TRP A 16 7.18 -13.18 4.09
CA TRP A 16 6.90 -13.69 5.43
C TRP A 16 6.21 -15.05 5.41
N LEU A 17 5.28 -15.27 4.47
CA LEU A 17 4.62 -16.57 4.29
C LEU A 17 5.62 -17.64 3.84
N ASP A 18 6.52 -17.30 2.91
CA ASP A 18 7.61 -18.17 2.46
C ASP A 18 8.59 -18.49 3.61
N GLU A 19 8.93 -17.50 4.45
CA GLU A 19 9.73 -17.72 5.65
C GLU A 19 9.04 -18.67 6.64
N MET A 20 7.72 -18.54 6.83
CA MET A 20 6.94 -19.44 7.68
C MET A 20 6.90 -20.86 7.10
N CYS A 21 6.76 -21.00 5.78
CA CYS A 21 6.76 -22.31 5.13
C CYS A 21 8.13 -22.99 5.20
N ARG A 22 9.23 -22.25 5.06
CA ARG A 22 10.59 -22.76 5.34
C ARG A 22 10.77 -23.23 6.78
N LYS A 23 9.98 -22.72 7.72
CA LYS A 23 9.94 -23.18 9.13
C LYS A 23 8.98 -24.35 9.35
N GLY A 24 8.41 -24.93 8.29
CA GLY A 24 7.45 -26.03 8.35
C GLY A 24 6.01 -25.62 8.66
N TRP A 25 5.64 -24.36 8.38
CA TRP A 25 4.28 -23.84 8.59
C TRP A 25 3.70 -23.23 7.31
N ALA A 26 2.77 -23.93 6.67
CA ALA A 26 2.03 -23.40 5.51
C ALA A 26 0.79 -22.64 5.96
N VAL A 27 0.51 -21.49 5.34
CA VAL A 27 -0.74 -20.79 5.59
C VAL A 27 -1.90 -21.58 5.00
N LYS A 28 -2.95 -21.75 5.80
CA LYS A 28 -4.19 -22.44 5.42
C LYS A 28 -5.33 -21.45 5.20
N ARG A 29 -5.42 -20.43 6.05
CA ARG A 29 -6.46 -19.39 5.99
C ARG A 29 -5.90 -18.06 6.46
N PHE A 30 -6.36 -16.96 5.87
CA PHE A 30 -6.20 -15.62 6.44
C PHE A 30 -7.53 -14.87 6.42
N LYS A 31 -7.77 -14.05 7.46
CA LYS A 31 -8.91 -13.13 7.50
C LYS A 31 -8.55 -11.90 8.34
N TYR A 32 -8.65 -10.71 7.74
CA TYR A 32 -8.37 -9.42 8.40
C TYR A 32 -7.08 -9.41 9.23
N GLY A 33 -5.98 -9.92 8.67
CA GLY A 33 -4.67 -9.99 9.33
C GLY A 33 -4.49 -11.15 10.31
N LEU A 34 -5.50 -12.00 10.53
CA LEU A 34 -5.36 -13.23 11.29
C LEU A 34 -5.05 -14.41 10.36
N TYR A 35 -3.85 -14.97 10.49
CA TYR A 35 -3.36 -16.11 9.72
C TYR A 35 -3.43 -17.39 10.54
N THR A 36 -3.94 -18.45 9.93
CA THR A 36 -3.94 -19.81 10.48
C THR A 36 -3.01 -20.67 9.64
N PHE A 37 -2.05 -21.30 10.31
CA PHE A 37 -1.04 -22.16 9.73
C PHE A 37 -1.27 -23.63 10.09
N GLU A 38 -0.93 -24.50 9.15
CA GLU A 38 -0.85 -25.96 9.31
C GLU A 38 0.61 -26.43 9.16
N PRO A 39 1.01 -27.54 9.81
CA PRO A 39 2.33 -28.13 9.59
C PRO A 39 2.49 -28.55 8.12
N CYS A 40 3.66 -28.30 7.55
CA CYS A 40 4.05 -28.70 6.19
C CYS A 40 5.53 -29.12 6.16
N ALA A 41 5.98 -29.75 5.08
CA ALA A 41 7.40 -29.93 4.88
C ALA A 41 8.08 -28.54 4.70
N PRO A 42 9.30 -28.34 5.23
CA PRO A 42 10.03 -27.08 5.06
C PRO A 42 10.14 -26.67 3.58
N GLY A 43 9.53 -25.54 3.22
CA GLY A 43 9.57 -25.02 1.86
C GLY A 43 8.71 -25.79 0.85
N GLU A 44 7.70 -26.53 1.30
CA GLU A 44 6.80 -27.32 0.45
C GLU A 44 6.05 -26.48 -0.59
N TYR A 45 5.71 -25.25 -0.23
CA TYR A 45 4.87 -24.35 -1.02
C TYR A 45 5.54 -23.01 -1.27
N ILE A 46 5.24 -22.44 -2.45
CA ILE A 46 5.52 -21.05 -2.82
C ILE A 46 4.19 -20.31 -2.85
N PHE A 47 4.14 -19.10 -2.28
CA PHE A 47 2.92 -18.31 -2.19
C PHE A 47 2.94 -17.14 -3.16
N ASP A 48 1.75 -16.72 -3.60
CA ASP A 48 1.55 -15.44 -4.28
C ASP A 48 0.14 -14.92 -3.98
N THR A 49 -0.16 -13.70 -4.40
CA THR A 49 -1.40 -13.01 -4.07
C THR A 49 -1.78 -11.93 -5.08
N ASP A 50 -3.08 -11.67 -5.22
CA ASP A 50 -3.60 -10.52 -5.94
C ASP A 50 -4.95 -10.06 -5.37
N LEU A 51 -5.49 -9.00 -5.96
CA LEU A 51 -6.86 -8.56 -5.79
C LEU A 51 -7.84 -9.50 -6.49
N ASN A 52 -8.99 -9.69 -5.85
CA ASN A 52 -10.10 -10.43 -6.43
C ASN A 52 -10.55 -9.84 -7.79
N ASP A 53 -10.95 -10.70 -8.71
CA ASP A 53 -11.48 -10.31 -10.02
C ASP A 53 -12.92 -9.76 -9.96
N LYS A 54 -13.71 -10.16 -8.96
CA LYS A 54 -15.09 -9.68 -8.73
C LYS A 54 -15.27 -8.98 -7.38
N GLY A 55 -14.51 -7.92 -7.15
CA GLY A 55 -14.65 -7.06 -5.98
C GLY A 55 -14.23 -7.75 -4.68
N LEU A 56 -15.17 -8.34 -3.94
CA LEU A 56 -14.90 -9.00 -2.65
C LEU A 56 -14.74 -10.53 -2.76
N TYR A 57 -14.90 -11.10 -3.95
CA TYR A 57 -14.78 -12.53 -4.17
C TYR A 57 -14.07 -12.84 -5.47
N VAL A 58 -13.38 -13.99 -5.48
CA VAL A 58 -12.80 -14.56 -6.68
C VAL A 58 -13.84 -15.41 -7.41
N SER A 59 -14.03 -15.17 -8.71
CA SER A 59 -14.95 -15.94 -9.55
C SER A 59 -14.54 -17.40 -9.66
N GLN A 60 -15.52 -18.29 -9.82
CA GLN A 60 -15.23 -19.72 -9.97
C GLN A 60 -14.38 -19.98 -11.22
N SER A 61 -14.71 -19.34 -12.34
CA SER A 61 -13.94 -19.43 -13.59
C SER A 61 -12.45 -19.08 -13.42
N TYR A 62 -12.13 -18.10 -12.56
CA TYR A 62 -10.73 -17.77 -12.30
C TYR A 62 -10.05 -18.81 -11.42
N ARG A 63 -10.77 -19.42 -10.47
CA ARG A 63 -10.24 -20.53 -9.66
C ARG A 63 -9.97 -21.75 -10.51
N ASP A 64 -10.87 -22.08 -11.42
CA ASP A 64 -10.72 -23.21 -12.33
C ASP A 64 -9.46 -23.03 -13.20
N LEU A 65 -9.24 -21.81 -13.73
CA LEU A 65 -8.02 -21.45 -14.47
C LEU A 65 -6.74 -21.56 -13.62
N LEU A 66 -6.79 -21.20 -12.34
CA LEU A 66 -5.65 -21.39 -11.43
C LEU A 66 -5.36 -22.89 -11.22
N GLU A 67 -6.39 -23.70 -11.04
CA GLU A 67 -6.27 -25.14 -10.83
C GLU A 67 -5.67 -25.84 -12.06
N GLU A 68 -6.06 -25.43 -13.27
CA GLU A 68 -5.46 -25.89 -14.54
C GLU A 68 -3.95 -25.63 -14.63
N MET A 69 -3.42 -24.65 -13.88
CA MET A 69 -2.00 -24.31 -13.82
C MET A 69 -1.26 -24.90 -12.61
N ASP A 70 -1.86 -25.87 -11.92
CA ASP A 70 -1.40 -26.42 -10.63
C ASP A 70 -1.29 -25.38 -9.51
N ILE A 71 -2.09 -24.30 -9.57
CA ILE A 71 -2.13 -23.25 -8.54
C ILE A 71 -3.35 -23.47 -7.65
N GLU A 72 -3.09 -23.76 -6.38
CA GLU A 72 -4.12 -23.96 -5.38
C GLU A 72 -4.62 -22.61 -4.85
N PHE A 73 -5.92 -22.33 -5.03
CA PHE A 73 -6.60 -21.23 -4.34
C PHE A 73 -6.75 -21.57 -2.85
N LEU A 74 -6.17 -20.74 -1.97
CA LEU A 74 -6.25 -20.97 -0.53
C LEU A 74 -7.49 -20.33 0.08
N CYS A 75 -7.57 -19.00 -0.01
CA CYS A 75 -8.64 -18.21 0.60
C CYS A 75 -8.62 -16.76 0.11
N SER A 76 -9.75 -16.08 0.29
CA SER A 76 -9.88 -14.64 0.09
C SER A 76 -10.33 -13.94 1.38
N SER A 77 -9.87 -12.71 1.57
CA SER A 77 -10.28 -11.82 2.66
C SER A 77 -10.35 -10.38 2.17
N GLY A 78 -11.53 -9.79 2.23
CA GLY A 78 -11.76 -8.45 1.68
C GLY A 78 -11.51 -8.44 0.18
N PHE A 79 -10.67 -7.52 -0.30
CA PHE A 79 -10.30 -7.39 -1.71
C PHE A 79 -9.16 -8.32 -2.15
N TRP A 80 -8.59 -9.10 -1.22
CA TRP A 80 -7.32 -9.83 -1.41
C TRP A 80 -7.56 -11.33 -1.43
N PHE A 81 -6.76 -12.08 -2.22
CA PHE A 81 -6.73 -13.54 -2.14
C PHE A 81 -5.31 -14.08 -2.11
N LEU A 82 -5.11 -15.22 -1.45
CA LEU A 82 -3.85 -15.95 -1.43
C LEU A 82 -3.97 -17.22 -2.27
N VAL A 83 -2.90 -17.52 -3.00
CA VAL A 83 -2.69 -18.76 -3.73
C VAL A 83 -1.38 -19.40 -3.30
N ARG A 84 -1.25 -20.71 -3.55
CA ARG A 84 0.02 -21.42 -3.40
C ARG A 84 0.23 -22.43 -4.52
N ARG A 85 1.49 -22.78 -4.76
CA ARG A 85 1.89 -23.87 -5.65
C ARG A 85 2.96 -24.72 -4.98
N LYS A 86 3.00 -26.01 -5.27
CA LYS A 86 4.07 -26.89 -4.74
C LYS A 86 5.41 -26.48 -5.34
N ALA A 87 6.41 -26.26 -4.47
CA ALA A 87 7.74 -25.82 -4.88
C ALA A 87 8.45 -26.81 -5.82
N VAL A 88 8.11 -28.10 -5.75
CA VAL A 88 8.66 -29.16 -6.62
C VAL A 88 8.34 -28.95 -8.10
N LEU A 89 7.29 -28.19 -8.42
CA LEU A 89 6.87 -27.89 -9.79
C LEU A 89 7.66 -26.73 -10.41
N GLY A 90 8.62 -26.16 -9.69
CA GLY A 90 9.46 -25.06 -10.13
C GLY A 90 9.05 -23.69 -9.56
N PRO A 91 9.66 -22.60 -10.06
CA PRO A 91 9.34 -21.26 -9.59
C PRO A 91 7.89 -20.89 -9.91
N PHE A 92 7.29 -20.10 -9.04
CA PHE A 92 5.89 -19.68 -9.16
C PHE A 92 5.76 -18.17 -8.97
N GLU A 93 5.10 -17.53 -9.93
CA GLU A 93 4.64 -16.16 -9.87
C GLU A 93 3.36 -16.07 -10.73
N LEU A 94 2.32 -15.37 -10.26
CA LEU A 94 1.04 -15.26 -10.97
C LEU A 94 1.18 -14.58 -12.34
N TYR A 95 2.13 -13.65 -12.46
CA TYR A 95 2.38 -12.90 -13.68
C TYR A 95 3.87 -12.94 -13.95
N THR A 96 4.29 -13.42 -15.12
CA THR A 96 5.71 -13.51 -15.48
C THR A 96 6.14 -12.33 -16.36
N ASP A 97 5.24 -11.82 -17.19
CA ASP A 97 5.49 -10.68 -18.06
C ASP A 97 5.35 -9.33 -17.33
N TYR A 98 6.09 -8.32 -17.80
CA TYR A 98 6.08 -7.00 -17.18
C TYR A 98 4.74 -6.28 -17.31
N GLU A 99 4.01 -6.47 -18.41
CA GLU A 99 2.76 -5.74 -18.67
C GLU A 99 1.69 -6.14 -17.65
N SER A 100 1.52 -7.43 -17.42
CA SER A 100 0.61 -8.00 -16.43
C SER A 100 1.00 -7.61 -15.01
N LYS A 101 2.30 -7.63 -14.66
CA LYS A 101 2.78 -7.12 -13.35
C LYS A 101 2.45 -5.64 -13.18
N ILE A 102 2.70 -4.82 -14.18
CA ILE A 102 2.37 -3.38 -14.15
C ILE A 102 0.86 -3.19 -13.97
N ALA A 103 0.03 -3.98 -14.64
CA ALA A 103 -1.43 -3.94 -14.48
C ALA A 103 -1.85 -4.35 -13.05
N GLN A 104 -1.27 -5.42 -12.50
CA GLN A 104 -1.49 -5.88 -11.13
C GLN A 104 -1.19 -4.77 -10.12
N TYR A 105 0.04 -4.26 -10.11
CA TYR A 105 0.48 -3.22 -9.19
C TYR A 105 -0.32 -1.93 -9.34
N ARG A 106 -0.76 -1.60 -10.56
CA ARG A 106 -1.65 -0.46 -10.81
C ARG A 106 -3.01 -0.65 -10.14
N ARG A 107 -3.61 -1.84 -10.21
CA ARG A 107 -4.89 -2.16 -9.54
C ARG A 107 -4.74 -2.09 -8.02
N ILE A 108 -3.71 -2.74 -7.45
CA ILE A 108 -3.41 -2.71 -6.00
C ILE A 108 -3.21 -1.27 -5.51
N ARG A 109 -2.41 -0.49 -6.23
CA ARG A 109 -2.21 0.93 -5.92
C ARG A 109 -3.54 1.70 -5.93
N ASN A 110 -4.34 1.54 -6.97
CA ASN A 110 -5.60 2.27 -7.11
C ASN A 110 -6.58 1.90 -5.99
N MET A 111 -6.59 0.65 -5.53
CA MET A 111 -7.34 0.23 -4.34
C MET A 111 -6.85 1.00 -3.09
N PHE A 112 -5.54 1.05 -2.83
CA PHE A 112 -5.03 1.82 -1.67
C PHE A 112 -5.32 3.32 -1.76
N LYS A 113 -5.24 3.91 -2.96
CA LYS A 113 -5.62 5.32 -3.18
C LYS A 113 -7.10 5.55 -2.93
N GLY A 114 -7.97 4.68 -3.45
CA GLY A 114 -9.41 4.73 -3.23
C GLY A 114 -9.76 4.61 -1.75
N GLY A 115 -9.15 3.65 -1.06
CA GLY A 115 -9.27 3.48 0.39
C GLY A 115 -8.82 4.72 1.15
N ALA A 116 -7.64 5.27 0.85
CA ALA A 116 -7.13 6.48 1.50
C ALA A 116 -8.06 7.70 1.28
N VAL A 117 -8.60 7.88 0.08
CA VAL A 117 -9.57 8.97 -0.19
C VAL A 117 -10.84 8.76 0.63
N LEU A 118 -11.36 7.54 0.71
CA LEU A 118 -12.54 7.23 1.50
C LEU A 118 -12.32 7.49 2.99
N GLU A 119 -11.19 7.01 3.56
CA GLU A 119 -10.80 7.27 4.95
C GLU A 119 -10.74 8.78 5.25
N LEU A 120 -10.18 9.56 4.32
CA LEU A 120 -10.09 11.01 4.46
C LEU A 120 -11.46 11.68 4.44
N LEU A 121 -12.38 11.25 3.58
CA LEU A 121 -13.76 11.74 3.55
C LEU A 121 -14.50 11.43 4.85
N LEU A 122 -14.40 10.20 5.34
CA LEU A 122 -15.01 9.78 6.62
C LEU A 122 -14.42 10.58 7.79
N MET A 123 -13.11 10.80 7.80
CA MET A 123 -12.43 11.61 8.80
C MET A 123 -12.99 13.05 8.84
N TYR A 124 -13.22 13.69 7.69
CA TYR A 124 -13.82 15.02 7.66
C TYR A 124 -15.26 15.05 8.18
N ILE A 125 -16.04 13.98 7.94
CA ILE A 125 -17.40 13.85 8.49
C ILE A 125 -17.33 13.77 10.02
N GLU A 126 -16.46 12.93 10.58
CA GLU A 126 -16.27 12.81 12.03
C GLU A 126 -15.79 14.12 12.67
N LEU A 127 -14.87 14.83 12.01
CA LEU A 127 -14.42 16.14 12.48
C LEU A 127 -15.55 17.18 12.45
N GLY A 128 -16.43 17.14 11.44
CA GLY A 128 -17.63 17.97 11.37
C GLY A 128 -18.63 17.66 12.48
N ILE A 129 -18.84 16.39 12.79
CA ILE A 129 -19.67 15.96 13.94
C ILE A 129 -19.10 16.50 15.24
N PHE A 130 -17.79 16.37 15.45
CA PHE A 130 -17.11 16.95 16.62
C PHE A 130 -17.27 18.47 16.67
N ALA A 131 -17.10 19.18 15.56
CA ALA A 131 -17.22 20.64 15.51
C ALA A 131 -18.64 21.15 15.85
N LEU A 132 -19.67 20.40 15.48
CA LEU A 132 -21.08 20.79 15.71
C LEU A 132 -21.63 20.33 17.05
N LYS A 133 -21.26 19.12 17.51
CA LYS A 133 -21.86 18.48 18.68
C LYS A 133 -20.91 18.37 19.88
N HIS A 134 -19.61 18.67 19.69
CA HIS A 134 -18.57 18.51 20.70
C HIS A 134 -18.47 17.10 21.31
N GLU A 135 -18.89 16.09 20.55
CA GLU A 135 -18.85 14.69 20.97
C GLU A 135 -17.42 14.14 20.91
N PRO A 136 -16.77 13.82 22.06
CA PRO A 136 -15.35 13.46 22.09
C PRO A 136 -15.07 12.14 21.34
N MET A 137 -16.04 11.25 21.24
CA MET A 137 -15.92 9.99 20.50
C MET A 137 -15.67 10.21 19.01
N ALA A 138 -16.29 11.24 18.42
CA ALA A 138 -16.09 11.59 17.01
C ALA A 138 -14.64 12.06 16.75
N LEU A 139 -14.05 12.80 17.69
CA LEU A 139 -12.64 13.21 17.59
C LEU A 139 -11.70 11.99 17.65
N ILE A 140 -11.95 11.06 18.58
CA ILE A 140 -11.14 9.84 18.70
C ILE A 140 -11.21 9.02 17.41
N LEU A 141 -12.41 8.86 16.84
CA LEU A 141 -12.61 8.14 15.58
C LEU A 141 -11.93 8.88 14.41
N GLY A 142 -12.05 10.20 14.33
CA GLY A 142 -11.34 11.01 13.34
C GLY A 142 -9.83 10.83 13.40
N ILE A 143 -9.23 10.80 14.60
CA ILE A 143 -7.79 10.53 14.77
C ILE A 143 -7.43 9.13 14.29
N LEU A 144 -8.25 8.11 14.59
CA LEU A 144 -8.02 6.74 14.13
C LEU A 144 -8.05 6.65 12.59
N LEU A 145 -9.04 7.28 11.95
CA LEU A 145 -9.16 7.34 10.48
C LEU A 145 -7.97 8.08 9.86
N LEU A 146 -7.45 9.14 10.50
CA LEU A 146 -6.25 9.85 10.05
C LEU A 146 -5.00 8.96 10.11
N VAL A 147 -4.83 8.17 11.18
CA VAL A 147 -3.71 7.22 11.28
C VAL A 147 -3.81 6.15 10.18
N MET A 148 -5.02 5.61 9.96
CA MET A 148 -5.27 4.65 8.88
C MET A 148 -5.03 5.24 7.49
N PHE A 149 -5.42 6.50 7.26
CA PHE A 149 -5.11 7.24 6.05
C PHE A 149 -3.61 7.25 5.76
N PHE A 150 -2.77 7.57 6.74
CA PHE A 150 -1.32 7.57 6.53
C PHE A 150 -0.75 6.17 6.23
N VAL A 151 -1.34 5.11 6.81
CA VAL A 151 -0.97 3.73 6.53
C VAL A 151 -1.29 3.37 5.08
N LEU A 152 -2.51 3.66 4.60
CA LEU A 152 -2.93 3.41 3.22
C LEU A 152 -2.19 4.30 2.22
N PHE A 153 -1.95 5.56 2.56
CA PHE A 153 -1.18 6.49 1.74
C PHE A 153 0.25 6.00 1.55
N LYS A 154 0.90 5.54 2.62
CA LYS A 154 2.22 4.89 2.54
C LYS A 154 2.19 3.63 1.68
N ALA A 155 1.16 2.78 1.81
CA ALA A 155 1.01 1.59 0.99
C ALA A 155 0.87 1.96 -0.50
N ALA A 156 0.06 2.97 -0.82
CA ALA A 156 -0.10 3.49 -2.17
C ALA A 156 1.22 4.04 -2.76
N LEU A 157 2.00 4.78 -1.97
CA LEU A 157 3.32 5.28 -2.39
C LEU A 157 4.32 4.13 -2.65
N THR A 158 4.28 3.09 -1.81
CA THR A 158 5.10 1.88 -1.98
C THR A 158 4.79 1.21 -3.31
N MET A 159 3.51 1.01 -3.62
CA MET A 159 3.09 0.45 -4.90
C MET A 159 3.41 1.37 -6.08
N ASP A 160 3.32 2.70 -5.91
CA ASP A 160 3.67 3.68 -6.94
C ASP A 160 5.17 3.65 -7.29
N ASP A 161 6.04 3.43 -6.30
CA ASP A 161 7.48 3.31 -6.53
C ASP A 161 7.81 1.96 -7.19
N ARG A 162 7.21 0.85 -6.77
CA ARG A 162 7.37 -0.46 -7.43
C ARG A 162 6.87 -0.45 -8.87
N LEU A 163 5.73 0.19 -9.12
CA LEU A 163 5.20 0.37 -10.47
C LEU A 163 6.17 1.14 -11.37
N ALA A 164 6.85 2.15 -10.83
CA ALA A 164 7.86 2.90 -11.57
C ALA A 164 9.13 2.07 -11.83
N VAL A 165 9.56 1.24 -10.87
CA VAL A 165 10.67 0.29 -11.08
C VAL A 165 10.32 -0.72 -12.17
N LEU A 166 9.13 -1.31 -12.14
CA LEU A 166 8.70 -2.29 -13.14
C LEU A 166 8.63 -1.69 -14.54
N LYS A 167 8.13 -0.46 -14.69
CA LYS A 167 8.11 0.26 -15.96
C LYS A 167 9.51 0.55 -16.50
N ALA A 168 10.40 1.06 -15.64
CA ALA A 168 11.78 1.30 -16.03
C ALA A 168 12.45 0.01 -16.50
N LYS A 169 12.25 -1.11 -15.78
CA LYS A 169 12.77 -2.42 -16.18
C LYS A 169 12.18 -2.92 -17.51
N SER A 170 10.89 -2.71 -17.78
CA SER A 170 10.28 -3.13 -19.04
C SER A 170 10.77 -2.32 -20.24
N GLU A 171 11.11 -1.05 -20.02
CA GLU A 171 11.59 -0.12 -21.06
C GLU A 171 13.13 -0.12 -21.19
N GLY A 172 13.83 -0.88 -20.33
CA GLY A 172 15.30 -0.91 -20.30
C GLY A 172 15.95 0.36 -19.74
N GLU A 173 15.18 1.18 -19.03
CA GLU A 173 15.65 2.42 -18.42
C GLU A 173 16.43 2.18 -17.12
N ASP A 174 17.34 3.10 -16.79
CA ASP A 174 18.05 3.06 -15.51
C ASP A 174 17.11 3.40 -14.33
N VAL A 175 16.78 2.36 -13.56
CA VAL A 175 15.97 2.44 -12.34
C VAL A 175 16.52 3.47 -11.35
N ASN A 176 17.86 3.57 -11.21
CA ASN A 176 18.47 4.48 -10.25
C ASN A 176 18.22 5.94 -10.64
N CYS A 177 18.35 6.27 -11.92
CA CYS A 177 18.01 7.59 -12.47
C CYS A 177 16.54 7.94 -12.18
N ILE A 178 15.60 7.05 -12.48
CA ILE A 178 14.16 7.28 -12.24
C ILE A 178 13.87 7.51 -10.75
N MET A 179 14.45 6.71 -9.86
CA MET A 179 14.28 6.88 -8.42
C MET A 179 14.92 8.18 -7.89
N ALA A 180 16.04 8.61 -8.47
CA ALA A 180 16.66 9.89 -8.16
C ALA A 180 15.77 11.07 -8.58
N GLN A 181 15.21 11.04 -9.79
CA GLN A 181 14.26 12.06 -10.27
C GLN A 181 13.02 12.17 -9.38
N ARG A 182 12.44 11.04 -8.96
CA ARG A 182 11.29 11.02 -8.03
C ARG A 182 11.64 11.63 -6.69
N MET A 183 12.84 11.39 -6.15
CA MET A 183 13.31 12.06 -4.93
C MET A 183 13.53 13.56 -5.14
N GLN A 184 14.04 13.97 -6.30
CA GLN A 184 14.20 15.38 -6.64
C GLN A 184 12.84 16.10 -6.69
N LYS A 185 11.79 15.47 -7.23
CA LYS A 185 10.43 16.02 -7.20
C LYS A 185 9.92 16.24 -5.78
N VAL A 186 10.17 15.32 -4.84
CA VAL A 186 9.80 15.49 -3.41
C VAL A 186 10.57 16.64 -2.77
N ARG A 187 11.87 16.78 -3.06
CA ARG A 187 12.66 17.93 -2.60
C ARG A 187 12.11 19.26 -3.13
N LYS A 188 11.75 19.32 -4.42
CA LYS A 188 11.11 20.51 -5.01
C LYS A 188 9.78 20.82 -4.34
N MET A 189 8.96 19.81 -4.05
CA MET A 189 7.69 19.98 -3.32
C MET A 189 7.91 20.57 -1.92
N LEU A 190 8.91 20.07 -1.19
CA LEU A 190 9.29 20.64 0.11
C LEU A 190 9.68 22.11 0.00
N MET A 191 10.52 22.47 -0.98
CA MET A 191 10.93 23.86 -1.20
C MET A 191 9.74 24.77 -1.55
N VAL A 192 8.81 24.30 -2.39
CA VAL A 192 7.58 25.04 -2.73
C VAL A 192 6.71 25.23 -1.49
N GLY A 193 6.56 24.21 -0.65
CA GLY A 193 5.85 24.31 0.63
C GLY A 193 6.42 25.42 1.52
N VAL A 194 7.75 25.42 1.71
CA VAL A 194 8.46 26.46 2.50
C VAL A 194 8.22 27.86 1.95
N VAL A 195 8.29 28.04 0.62
CA VAL A 195 8.04 29.35 0.01
C VAL A 195 6.59 29.80 0.27
N ILE A 196 5.61 28.92 0.13
CA ILE A 196 4.19 29.23 0.39
C ILE A 196 3.96 29.58 1.87
N SER A 197 4.55 28.81 2.79
CA SER A 197 4.50 29.08 4.23
C SER A 197 5.08 30.44 4.56
N CYS A 198 6.25 30.77 4.03
CA CYS A 198 6.90 32.06 4.23
C CYS A 198 6.02 33.21 3.71
N LEU A 199 5.42 33.07 2.52
CA LEU A 199 4.50 34.09 1.97
C LEU A 199 3.28 34.33 2.87
N GLY A 200 2.73 33.27 3.46
CA GLY A 200 1.64 33.39 4.44
C GLY A 200 2.09 34.08 5.74
N LEU A 201 3.26 33.71 6.27
CA LEU A 201 3.81 34.28 7.52
C LEU A 201 4.18 35.76 7.40
N LEU A 202 4.62 36.21 6.21
CA LEU A 202 4.94 37.61 5.96
C LEU A 202 3.69 38.52 5.94
N LYS A 203 2.48 37.96 5.99
CA LYS A 203 1.20 38.68 6.01
C LYS A 203 1.09 39.74 4.91
N ILE A 204 1.64 39.45 3.73
CA ILE A 204 1.61 40.34 2.55
C ILE A 204 0.17 40.54 2.05
N PHE A 205 -0.69 39.52 2.21
CA PHE A 205 -2.09 39.55 1.79
C PHE A 205 -3.04 39.74 2.99
N PRO A 206 -4.26 40.26 2.77
CA PRO A 206 -5.25 40.39 3.84
C PRO A 206 -5.64 39.01 4.41
N SER A 207 -5.90 38.98 5.72
CA SER A 207 -6.53 37.82 6.38
C SER A 207 -7.95 37.64 5.84
N PRO A 208 -8.40 36.39 5.55
CA PRO A 208 -7.82 35.11 5.97
C PRO A 208 -6.84 34.48 4.95
N PHE A 209 -6.55 35.15 3.83
CA PHE A 209 -5.76 34.55 2.75
C PHE A 209 -4.32 34.24 3.16
N SER A 210 -3.68 35.11 3.93
CA SER A 210 -2.33 34.85 4.47
C SER A 210 -2.29 33.65 5.42
N ASP A 211 -3.32 33.48 6.27
CA ASP A 211 -3.41 32.34 7.19
C ASP A 211 -3.66 31.02 6.43
N LEU A 212 -4.48 31.07 5.38
CA LEU A 212 -4.70 29.96 4.45
C LEU A 212 -3.39 29.53 3.77
N LEU A 213 -2.59 30.48 3.29
CA LEU A 213 -1.29 30.18 2.68
C LEU A 213 -0.32 29.54 3.68
N ALA A 214 -0.23 30.07 4.90
CA ALA A 214 0.60 29.49 5.94
C ALA A 214 0.18 28.04 6.29
N GLY A 215 -1.13 27.79 6.41
CA GLY A 215 -1.67 26.45 6.63
C GLY A 215 -1.42 25.49 5.46
N ALA A 216 -1.63 25.95 4.23
CA ALA A 216 -1.41 25.14 3.03
C ALA A 216 0.07 24.79 2.83
N GLY A 217 0.97 25.77 3.05
CA GLY A 217 2.41 25.57 2.96
C GLY A 217 2.91 24.53 3.96
N THR A 218 2.55 24.68 5.24
CA THR A 218 2.91 23.72 6.30
C THR A 218 2.35 22.32 6.04
N GLY A 219 1.13 22.22 5.49
CA GLY A 219 0.57 20.95 5.04
C GLY A 219 1.40 20.27 3.94
N ILE A 220 1.82 21.03 2.91
CA ILE A 220 2.67 20.52 1.82
C ILE A 220 4.03 20.08 2.36
N GLU A 221 4.63 20.84 3.27
CA GLU A 221 5.90 20.50 3.92
C GLU A 221 5.81 19.18 4.70
N LEU A 222 4.79 19.03 5.54
CA LEU A 222 4.57 17.81 6.32
C LEU A 222 4.45 16.59 5.42
N VAL A 223 3.64 16.67 4.36
CA VAL A 223 3.49 15.59 3.38
C VAL A 223 4.82 15.31 2.68
N ALA A 224 5.56 16.35 2.27
CA ALA A 224 6.87 16.19 1.63
C ALA A 224 7.90 15.51 2.54
N LEU A 225 7.96 15.89 3.81
CA LEU A 225 8.85 15.31 4.81
C LEU A 225 8.51 13.84 5.09
N ILE A 226 7.22 13.50 5.20
CA ILE A 226 6.75 12.12 5.36
C ILE A 226 7.21 11.27 4.17
N ILE A 227 6.96 11.73 2.93
CA ILE A 227 7.36 11.02 1.71
C ILE A 227 8.88 10.90 1.64
N PHE A 228 9.62 11.98 1.93
CA PHE A 228 11.07 12.02 1.88
C PHE A 228 11.69 11.03 2.87
N GLY A 229 11.27 11.08 4.14
CA GLY A 229 11.76 10.19 5.19
C GLY A 229 11.46 8.72 4.87
N TRP A 230 10.26 8.44 4.36
CA TRP A 230 9.88 7.09 3.96
C TRP A 230 10.72 6.58 2.77
N ARG A 231 10.85 7.34 1.69
CA ARG A 231 11.64 6.92 0.51
C ARG A 231 13.12 6.74 0.83
N LYS A 232 13.68 7.60 1.69
CA LYS A 232 15.07 7.44 2.17
C LYS A 232 15.25 6.12 2.92
N ARG A 233 14.29 5.75 3.77
CA ARG A 233 14.31 4.46 4.49
C ARG A 233 14.12 3.26 3.55
N SER A 234 13.24 3.38 2.55
CA SER A 234 12.94 2.29 1.61
C SER A 234 14.10 1.96 0.68
N ARG A 235 14.89 2.96 0.27
CA ARG A 235 16.05 2.76 -0.61
C ARG A 235 17.17 1.95 0.03
N ASN A 236 17.18 1.83 1.37
CA ASN A 236 18.14 0.98 2.08
C ASN A 236 17.66 -0.49 2.17
N MET A 237 16.46 -0.82 1.68
CA MET A 237 15.88 -2.17 1.75
C MET A 237 15.65 -2.80 0.37
N ILE A 238 15.85 -2.05 -0.72
CA ILE A 238 15.83 -2.50 -2.12
C ILE A 238 17.28 -2.63 -2.55
#